data_AF-A0A933EXT4-F1
#
_entry.id   AF-A0A933EXT4-F1
#
_cell.length_a   1.000
_cell.length_b   1.000
_cell.length_c   1.000
_cell.angle_alpha   90.00
_cell.angle_beta   90.00
_cell.angle_gamma   90.00
#
_symmetry.space_group_name_H-M   'P 1'
#
loop_
_entity.id
_entity.type
_entity.pdbx_description
1 polymer ?
#
loop_
_entity_poly.entity_id
_entity_poly.type
_entity_poly.pdbx_seq_one_letter_code
_entity_poly.pdbx_strand_id
1 'polypeptide(L)'
;MSKVRPASRRAPRRSVKAARRILFITGSRGEWGYIRPILRLMKTRDDLSQALVVTNMHLLPEFGTSVKEITEEGWRVDQEIYMALDGYVGTSMTKSLGVFLLSIVDTLHRIQPHVVVLAGDRGEQLMTALAAAHMNIPVAHIQAGEISGNIDGMTRHAMARFVHLHFAANEEAAERLRRSGEEAFRIVTVGAPQLDELLQVNGLAGERVAAHFHLDAKRPVVLVVQHPVTEQIREARVQMETTLHALAVLHHQTVLIYPNNDAGSALVRDAIDAFRAPWLRVVRNVSREDYAGLLRVAGVLVGNSSS
;
A
#
# COMPACT_ATOMS: atom_id res chain seq x y z
N MET A 1 40.08 46.59 -47.62
CA MET A 1 39.56 46.67 -46.25
C MET A 1 38.25 45.89 -46.15
N SER A 2 38.32 44.63 -45.72
CA SER A 2 37.14 43.74 -45.58
C SER A 2 36.61 43.81 -44.14
N LYS A 3 35.34 44.18 -43.96
CA LYS A 3 34.67 44.24 -42.66
C LYS A 3 34.09 42.86 -42.32
N VAL A 4 34.73 42.15 -41.40
CA VAL A 4 34.19 40.94 -40.76
C VAL A 4 33.12 41.36 -39.74
N ARG A 5 31.88 40.87 -39.91
CA ARG A 5 30.81 41.03 -38.90
C ARG A 5 31.02 39.99 -37.79
N PRO A 6 30.77 40.32 -36.50
CA PRO A 6 30.88 39.35 -35.43
C PRO A 6 29.68 38.40 -35.45
N ALA A 7 29.96 37.11 -35.31
CA ALA A 7 28.95 36.07 -35.18
C ALA A 7 28.13 36.29 -33.89
N SER A 8 26.81 36.40 -34.04
CA SER A 8 25.88 36.48 -32.91
C SER A 8 25.94 35.18 -32.10
N ARG A 9 26.43 35.25 -30.85
CA ARG A 9 26.26 34.17 -29.87
C ARG A 9 24.76 34.03 -29.57
N ARG A 10 24.13 33.02 -30.17
CA ARG A 10 22.79 32.58 -29.75
C ARG A 10 22.90 32.07 -28.32
N ALA A 11 22.09 32.64 -27.42
CA ALA A 11 21.91 32.12 -26.07
C ALA A 11 21.51 30.63 -26.14
N PRO A 12 21.98 29.79 -25.20
CA PRO A 12 21.61 28.38 -25.19
C PRO A 12 20.08 28.29 -25.05
N ARG A 13 19.44 27.61 -26.00
CA ARG A 13 18.04 27.21 -25.86
C ARG A 13 17.96 26.40 -24.57
N ARG A 14 17.20 26.88 -23.57
CA ARG A 14 16.79 26.06 -22.42
C ARG A 14 16.19 24.80 -22.99
N SER A 15 16.88 23.66 -22.88
CA SER A 15 16.25 22.37 -23.14
C SER A 15 15.13 22.24 -22.11
N VAL A 16 13.91 22.01 -22.56
CA VAL A 16 12.84 21.59 -21.67
C VAL A 16 13.32 20.26 -21.10
N LYS A 17 13.70 20.25 -19.82
CA LYS A 17 14.20 19.05 -19.15
C LYS A 17 13.08 18.02 -19.20
N ALA A 18 13.33 16.88 -19.83
CA ALA A 18 12.33 15.80 -19.89
C ALA A 18 11.88 15.44 -18.47
N ALA A 19 10.57 15.28 -18.27
CA ALA A 19 10.01 14.96 -16.98
C ALA A 19 10.60 13.64 -16.45
N ARG A 20 11.00 13.63 -15.17
CA ARG A 20 11.54 12.42 -14.54
C ARG A 20 10.40 11.45 -14.29
N ARG A 21 10.48 10.28 -14.92
CA ARG A 21 9.54 9.16 -14.73
C ARG A 21 9.80 8.45 -13.41
N ILE A 22 8.81 8.46 -12.53
CA ILE A 22 8.79 7.78 -11.23
C ILE A 22 7.82 6.60 -11.32
N LEU A 23 8.30 5.38 -11.06
CA LEU A 23 7.45 4.19 -11.03
C LEU A 23 6.97 3.92 -9.61
N PHE A 24 5.67 3.72 -9.46
CA PHE A 24 5.05 3.26 -8.22
C PHE A 24 4.47 1.85 -8.42
N ILE A 25 4.53 1.04 -7.37
CA ILE A 25 3.98 -0.32 -7.34
C ILE A 25 3.05 -0.42 -6.14
N THR A 26 1.81 -0.84 -6.39
CA THR A 26 0.81 -1.06 -5.34
C THR A 26 0.17 -2.44 -5.53
N GLY A 27 0.19 -3.25 -4.48
CA GLY A 27 -0.44 -4.57 -4.43
C GLY A 27 -1.72 -4.58 -3.60
N SER A 28 -1.93 -3.54 -2.79
CA SER A 28 -3.00 -3.45 -1.80
C SER A 28 -3.46 -2.02 -1.55
N ARG A 29 -4.68 -1.88 -1.01
CA ARG A 29 -5.21 -0.60 -0.49
C ARG A 29 -4.32 0.05 0.57
N GLY A 30 -3.57 -0.74 1.34
CA GLY A 30 -2.66 -0.22 2.36
C GLY A 30 -1.52 0.56 1.71
N GLU A 31 -0.86 -0.05 0.71
CA GLU A 31 0.19 0.58 -0.08
C GLU A 31 -0.33 1.79 -0.86
N TRP A 32 -1.53 1.65 -1.45
CA TRP A 32 -2.20 2.73 -2.17
C TRP A 32 -2.41 3.96 -1.29
N GLY A 33 -2.72 3.78 0.00
CA GLY A 33 -2.85 4.86 0.97
C GLY A 33 -1.58 5.69 1.18
N TYR A 34 -0.39 5.09 1.03
CA TYR A 34 0.88 5.82 1.06
C TYR A 34 1.18 6.52 -0.26
N ILE A 35 0.84 5.88 -1.38
CA ILE A 35 1.23 6.30 -2.73
C ILE A 35 0.31 7.42 -3.26
N ARG A 36 -1.00 7.30 -3.06
CA ARG A 36 -2.00 8.22 -3.61
C ARG A 36 -1.78 9.70 -3.24
N PRO A 37 -1.48 10.07 -1.98
CA PRO A 37 -1.19 11.46 -1.63
C PRO A 37 -0.01 12.04 -2.43
N ILE A 38 1.04 11.23 -2.61
CA ILE A 38 2.24 11.61 -3.37
C ILE A 38 1.91 11.81 -4.84
N LEU A 39 1.14 10.91 -5.43
CA LEU A 39 0.70 11.03 -6.82
C LEU A 39 -0.15 12.29 -7.05
N ARG A 40 -0.99 12.68 -6.08
CA ARG A 40 -1.78 13.93 -6.15
C ARG A 40 -0.87 15.16 -6.17
N LEU A 41 0.16 15.19 -5.34
CA LEU A 41 1.16 16.26 -5.36
C LEU A 41 1.96 16.28 -6.67
N MET A 42 2.32 15.11 -7.21
CA MET A 42 3.02 15.00 -8.50
C MET A 42 2.22 15.56 -9.68
N LYS A 43 0.89 15.47 -9.67
CA LYS A 43 0.05 16.08 -10.73
C LYS A 43 0.23 17.60 -10.84
N THR A 44 0.74 18.26 -9.81
CA THR A 44 1.03 19.71 -9.80
C THR A 44 2.42 20.06 -10.34
N ARG A 45 3.19 19.07 -10.83
CA ARG A 45 4.59 19.21 -11.20
C ARG A 45 4.87 18.74 -12.62
N ASP A 46 5.23 19.68 -13.50
CA ASP A 46 5.59 19.38 -14.89
C ASP A 46 6.97 18.72 -15.05
N ASP A 47 7.80 18.73 -13.99
CA ASP A 47 9.13 18.12 -14.01
C ASP A 47 9.13 16.62 -13.66
N LEU A 48 7.97 16.07 -13.32
CA LEU A 48 7.77 14.67 -12.93
C LEU A 48 6.67 14.02 -13.78
N SER A 49 6.80 12.72 -14.01
CA SER A 49 5.73 11.89 -14.58
C SER A 49 5.62 10.61 -13.77
N GLN A 50 4.39 10.16 -13.49
CA GLN A 50 4.17 8.87 -12.84
C GLN A 50 4.07 7.74 -13.87
N ALA A 51 4.53 6.56 -13.47
CA ALA A 51 4.10 5.29 -14.01
C ALA A 51 3.58 4.44 -12.86
N LEU A 52 2.49 3.70 -13.06
CA LEU A 52 1.83 2.94 -12.00
C LEU A 52 1.68 1.46 -12.38
N VAL A 53 2.22 0.58 -11.54
CA VAL A 53 2.00 -0.86 -11.61
C VAL A 53 1.02 -1.26 -10.51
N VAL A 54 -0.04 -1.96 -10.90
CA VAL A 54 -1.01 -2.54 -9.98
C VAL A 54 -0.87 -4.05 -10.00
N THR A 55 -0.88 -4.68 -8.83
CA THR A 55 -0.69 -6.13 -8.69
C THR A 55 -1.55 -6.69 -7.55
N ASN A 56 -1.43 -8.00 -7.33
CA ASN A 56 -1.90 -8.70 -6.15
C ASN A 56 -3.38 -8.40 -5.81
N MET A 57 -3.71 -8.01 -4.57
CA MET A 57 -5.09 -7.88 -4.09
C MET A 57 -5.93 -6.85 -4.86
N HIS A 58 -5.31 -5.86 -5.50
CA HIS A 58 -6.04 -4.92 -6.36
C HIS A 58 -6.71 -5.60 -7.55
N LEU A 59 -6.15 -6.72 -8.03
CA LEU A 59 -6.62 -7.44 -9.21
C LEU A 59 -7.50 -8.65 -8.87
N LEU A 60 -7.67 -8.97 -7.58
CA LEU A 60 -8.37 -10.17 -7.12
C LEU A 60 -9.85 -9.87 -6.75
N PRO A 61 -10.83 -10.55 -7.35
CA PRO A 61 -12.25 -10.41 -7.01
C PRO A 61 -12.60 -10.70 -5.54
N GLU A 62 -11.88 -11.62 -4.91
CA GLU A 62 -12.06 -12.02 -3.51
C GLU A 62 -11.79 -10.84 -2.56
N PHE A 63 -10.91 -9.92 -2.96
CA PHE A 63 -10.48 -8.75 -2.20
C PHE A 63 -11.08 -7.44 -2.76
N GLY A 64 -12.09 -7.55 -3.63
CA GLY A 64 -12.91 -6.43 -4.09
C GLY A 64 -12.42 -5.71 -5.36
N THR A 65 -11.38 -6.21 -6.04
CA THR A 65 -10.89 -5.65 -7.32
C THR A 65 -10.65 -4.13 -7.26
N SER A 66 -9.90 -3.67 -6.25
CA SER A 66 -9.72 -2.24 -5.97
C SER A 66 -8.94 -1.46 -7.04
N VAL A 67 -8.41 -2.11 -8.09
CA VAL A 67 -7.93 -1.41 -9.30
C VAL A 67 -9.04 -0.59 -9.98
N LYS A 68 -10.31 -0.98 -9.83
CA LYS A 68 -11.44 -0.20 -10.34
C LYS A 68 -11.54 1.17 -9.67
N GLU A 69 -11.40 1.22 -8.34
CA GLU A 69 -11.35 2.49 -7.60
C GLU A 69 -10.20 3.39 -8.10
N ILE A 70 -9.02 2.80 -8.32
CA ILE A 70 -7.85 3.52 -8.84
C ILE A 70 -8.15 4.14 -10.22
N THR A 71 -8.76 3.38 -11.13
CA THR A 71 -9.06 3.87 -12.49
C THR A 71 -10.24 4.84 -12.52
N GLU A 72 -11.26 4.64 -11.69
CA GLU A 72 -12.41 5.55 -11.52
C GLU A 72 -12.00 6.90 -10.92
N GLU A 73 -10.98 6.93 -10.05
CA GLU A 73 -10.32 8.17 -9.58
C GLU A 73 -9.50 8.89 -10.68
N GLY A 74 -9.42 8.32 -11.89
CA GLY A 74 -8.70 8.89 -13.02
C GLY A 74 -7.20 8.65 -12.99
N TRP A 75 -6.72 7.63 -12.27
CA TRP A 75 -5.32 7.21 -12.36
C TRP A 75 -5.11 6.25 -13.52
N ARG A 76 -4.09 6.54 -14.33
CA ARG A 76 -3.64 5.64 -15.38
C ARG A 76 -2.79 4.53 -14.77
N VAL A 77 -3.22 3.29 -14.96
CA VAL A 77 -2.43 2.09 -14.66
C VAL A 77 -1.61 1.74 -15.90
N ASP A 78 -0.28 1.80 -15.79
CA ASP A 78 0.65 1.49 -16.90
C ASP A 78 0.85 -0.02 -17.08
N GLN A 79 0.72 -0.79 -15.99
CA GLN A 79 0.80 -2.24 -16.03
C GLN A 79 -0.03 -2.88 -14.92
N GLU A 80 -0.78 -3.92 -15.27
CA GLU A 80 -1.35 -4.87 -14.33
C GLU A 80 -0.50 -6.15 -14.31
N ILE A 81 -0.10 -6.62 -13.13
CA ILE A 81 0.66 -7.87 -12.98
C ILE A 81 -0.17 -8.88 -12.17
N TYR A 82 -0.63 -9.93 -12.86
CA TYR A 82 -1.37 -11.03 -12.24
C TYR A 82 -0.39 -12.04 -11.65
N MET A 83 -0.05 -11.86 -10.37
CA MET A 83 0.96 -12.68 -9.69
C MET A 83 0.39 -13.79 -8.79
N ALA A 84 -0.83 -13.61 -8.28
CA ALA A 84 -1.35 -14.41 -7.18
C ALA A 84 -1.78 -15.81 -7.65
N LEU A 85 -1.19 -16.84 -7.04
CA LEU A 85 -1.62 -18.23 -7.18
C LEU A 85 -2.60 -18.57 -6.06
N ASP A 86 -3.70 -19.23 -6.45
CA ASP A 86 -4.74 -19.66 -5.53
C ASP A 86 -4.22 -20.67 -4.48
N GLY A 87 -4.95 -20.80 -3.37
CA GLY A 87 -4.67 -21.70 -2.25
C GLY A 87 -4.30 -20.98 -0.95
N TYR A 88 -3.78 -19.75 -1.01
CA TYR A 88 -3.48 -18.90 0.16
C TYR A 88 -2.74 -19.62 1.30
N VAL A 89 -1.71 -20.39 0.94
CA VAL A 89 -0.79 -21.08 1.87
C VAL A 89 0.65 -20.62 1.60
N GLY A 90 1.59 -20.94 2.47
CA GLY A 90 2.98 -20.54 2.31
C GLY A 90 3.59 -20.90 0.95
N THR A 91 3.25 -22.07 0.39
CA THR A 91 3.77 -22.48 -0.94
C THR A 91 3.19 -21.66 -2.09
N SER A 92 1.88 -21.34 -2.08
CA SER A 92 1.26 -20.53 -3.13
C SER A 92 1.70 -19.06 -3.03
N MET A 93 1.81 -18.53 -1.80
CA MET A 93 2.33 -17.20 -1.53
C MET A 93 3.76 -17.04 -2.06
N THR A 94 4.68 -17.94 -1.72
CA THR A 94 6.07 -17.88 -2.19
C THR A 94 6.19 -18.04 -3.71
N LYS A 95 5.43 -18.96 -4.31
CA LYS A 95 5.41 -19.09 -5.79
C LYS A 95 4.88 -17.84 -6.48
N SER A 96 3.89 -17.16 -5.89
CA SER A 96 3.35 -15.90 -6.42
C SER A 96 4.42 -14.82 -6.49
N LEU A 97 5.32 -14.75 -5.51
CA LEU A 97 6.48 -13.84 -5.55
C LEU A 97 7.43 -14.17 -6.70
N GLY A 98 7.63 -15.46 -7.01
CA GLY A 98 8.41 -15.88 -8.18
C GLY A 98 7.79 -15.42 -9.51
N VAL A 99 6.46 -15.58 -9.67
CA VAL A 99 5.72 -15.08 -10.85
C VAL A 99 5.83 -13.56 -10.96
N PHE A 100 5.68 -12.86 -9.83
CA PHE A 100 5.82 -11.41 -9.80
C PHE A 100 7.23 -10.96 -10.20
N LEU A 101 8.28 -11.59 -9.66
CA LEU A 101 9.67 -11.26 -9.97
C LEU A 101 9.96 -11.38 -11.48
N LEU A 102 9.51 -12.46 -12.13
CA LEU A 102 9.65 -12.62 -13.57
C LEU A 102 8.95 -11.48 -14.34
N SER A 103 7.74 -11.12 -13.91
CA SER A 103 6.91 -10.11 -14.60
C SER A 103 7.39 -8.67 -14.39
N ILE A 104 7.89 -8.34 -13.19
CA ILE A 104 8.33 -6.99 -12.87
C ILE A 104 9.63 -6.63 -13.59
N VAL A 105 10.51 -7.60 -13.85
CA VAL A 105 11.74 -7.39 -14.64
C VAL A 105 11.42 -6.90 -16.05
N ASP A 106 10.50 -7.57 -16.75
CA ASP A 106 10.06 -7.15 -18.10
C ASP A 106 9.36 -5.79 -18.07
N THR A 107 8.63 -5.51 -17.00
CA THR A 107 7.93 -4.24 -16.80
C THR A 107 8.92 -3.09 -16.57
N LEU A 108 9.93 -3.27 -15.72
CA LEU A 108 11.00 -2.29 -15.51
C LEU A 108 11.79 -2.05 -16.81
N HIS A 109 12.09 -3.12 -17.56
CA HIS A 109 12.79 -3.02 -18.84
C HIS A 109 12.00 -2.20 -19.86
N ARG A 110 10.67 -2.34 -19.93
CA ARG A 110 9.82 -1.58 -20.85
C ARG A 110 9.59 -0.14 -20.38
N ILE A 111 9.33 0.06 -19.09
CA ILE A 111 8.99 1.39 -18.53
C ILE A 111 10.20 2.31 -18.45
N GLN A 112 11.40 1.77 -18.20
CA GLN A 112 12.65 2.53 -18.01
C GLN A 112 12.46 3.71 -17.03
N PRO A 113 12.03 3.48 -15.78
CA PRO A 113 11.85 4.55 -14.82
C PRO A 113 13.18 5.13 -14.36
N HIS A 114 13.18 6.40 -13.97
CA HIS A 114 14.36 7.06 -13.40
C HIS A 114 14.52 6.71 -11.92
N VAL A 115 13.43 6.35 -11.25
CA VAL A 115 13.40 5.89 -9.86
C VAL A 115 12.14 5.04 -9.65
N VAL A 116 12.26 4.02 -8.81
CA VAL A 116 11.16 3.23 -8.29
C VAL A 116 10.86 3.68 -6.86
N VAL A 117 9.58 3.91 -6.54
CA VAL A 117 9.12 4.24 -5.20
C VAL A 117 8.24 3.10 -4.68
N LEU A 118 8.68 2.52 -3.57
CA LEU A 118 8.05 1.41 -2.87
C LEU A 118 7.45 1.91 -1.56
N ALA A 119 6.40 1.25 -1.07
CA ALA A 119 5.77 1.60 0.21
C ALA A 119 5.43 0.33 1.00
N GLY A 120 5.59 0.39 2.32
CA GLY A 120 5.26 -0.74 3.19
C GLY A 120 6.32 -1.85 3.15
N ASP A 121 5.89 -3.09 3.22
CA ASP A 121 6.77 -4.22 3.56
C ASP A 121 6.33 -5.56 2.96
N ARG A 122 5.35 -5.58 2.06
CA ARG A 122 4.88 -6.81 1.42
C ARG A 122 5.92 -7.38 0.45
N GLY A 123 5.80 -8.67 0.16
CA GLY A 123 6.77 -9.40 -0.65
C GLY A 123 6.95 -8.85 -2.07
N GLU A 124 5.89 -8.34 -2.70
CA GLU A 124 5.95 -7.68 -4.02
C GLU A 124 6.86 -6.42 -4.01
N GLN A 125 6.93 -5.71 -2.88
CA GLN A 125 7.83 -4.56 -2.72
C GLN A 125 9.28 -5.04 -2.69
N LEU A 126 9.58 -6.07 -1.90
CA LEU A 126 10.91 -6.68 -1.84
C LEU A 126 11.37 -7.20 -3.21
N MET A 127 10.51 -7.92 -3.93
CA MET A 127 10.85 -8.43 -5.26
C MET A 127 11.13 -7.29 -6.24
N THR A 128 10.38 -6.18 -6.14
CA THR A 128 10.64 -5.00 -6.97
C THR A 128 11.97 -4.34 -6.62
N ALA A 129 12.28 -4.18 -5.33
CA ALA A 129 13.55 -3.61 -4.87
C ALA A 129 14.75 -4.41 -5.39
N LEU A 130 14.68 -5.74 -5.26
CA LEU A 130 15.70 -6.65 -5.75
C LEU A 130 15.91 -6.50 -7.27
N ALA A 131 14.82 -6.54 -8.05
CA ALA A 131 14.89 -6.40 -9.50
C ALA A 131 15.45 -5.03 -9.92
N ALA A 132 14.92 -3.95 -9.36
CA ALA A 132 15.35 -2.59 -9.67
C ALA A 132 16.83 -2.35 -9.34
N ALA A 133 17.30 -2.83 -8.17
CA ALA A 133 18.71 -2.71 -7.78
C ALA A 133 19.64 -3.46 -8.76
N HIS A 134 19.28 -4.68 -9.19
CA HIS A 134 20.07 -5.43 -10.18
C HIS A 134 20.03 -4.81 -11.59
N MET A 135 18.97 -4.07 -11.90
CA MET A 135 18.86 -3.32 -13.15
C MET A 135 19.44 -1.90 -13.06
N ASN A 136 20.11 -1.57 -11.95
CA ASN A 136 20.71 -0.26 -11.68
C ASN A 136 19.71 0.91 -11.76
N ILE A 137 18.48 0.64 -11.32
CA ILE A 137 17.40 1.63 -11.19
C ILE A 137 17.35 2.07 -9.72
N PRO A 138 17.49 3.36 -9.41
CA PRO A 138 17.37 3.86 -8.05
C PRO A 138 16.04 3.48 -7.40
N VAL A 139 16.09 3.07 -6.14
CA VAL A 139 14.90 2.66 -5.35
C VAL A 139 14.76 3.57 -4.14
N ALA A 140 13.55 4.09 -3.92
CA ALA A 140 13.18 4.79 -2.70
C ALA A 140 12.08 4.03 -1.96
N HIS A 141 12.12 4.05 -0.63
CA HIS A 141 11.20 3.27 0.21
C HIS A 141 10.49 4.15 1.25
N ILE A 142 9.17 4.16 1.20
CA ILE A 142 8.28 4.83 2.16
C ILE A 142 7.94 3.90 3.30
N GLN A 143 7.85 4.45 4.52
CA GLN A 143 7.67 3.69 5.76
C GLN A 143 8.88 2.79 6.03
N ALA A 144 10.06 3.29 5.66
CA ALA A 144 11.31 2.59 5.82
C ALA A 144 11.66 2.45 7.30
N GLY A 145 12.18 1.28 7.65
CA GLY A 145 12.78 1.06 8.95
C GLY A 145 11.82 0.69 10.08
N GLU A 146 10.51 0.53 9.87
CA GLU A 146 9.52 0.12 10.91
C GLU A 146 9.68 -1.33 11.44
N ILE A 147 9.06 -1.70 12.57
CA ILE A 147 9.02 -3.09 13.09
C ILE A 147 7.61 -3.63 12.90
N SER A 148 7.52 -4.82 12.32
CA SER A 148 6.32 -5.67 12.33
C SER A 148 6.70 -7.05 12.86
N GLY A 149 5.80 -7.69 13.62
CA GLY A 149 6.06 -8.94 14.33
C GLY A 149 5.88 -10.22 13.51
N ASN A 150 5.93 -10.13 12.18
CA ASN A 150 5.67 -11.23 11.25
C ASN A 150 6.70 -11.21 10.09
N ILE A 151 6.50 -12.07 9.09
CA ILE A 151 7.32 -12.12 7.87
C ILE A 151 7.51 -10.76 7.17
N ASP A 152 6.57 -9.83 7.32
CA ASP A 152 6.67 -8.50 6.72
C ASP A 152 7.79 -7.69 7.36
N GLY A 153 8.06 -7.86 8.66
CA GLY A 153 9.19 -7.23 9.34
C GLY A 153 10.53 -7.69 8.76
N MET A 154 10.67 -8.99 8.48
CA MET A 154 11.85 -9.54 7.80
C MET A 154 11.98 -8.98 6.39
N THR A 155 10.87 -8.92 5.66
CA THR A 155 10.80 -8.40 4.29
C THR A 155 11.22 -6.93 4.24
N ARG A 156 10.74 -6.10 5.18
CA ARG A 156 11.09 -4.69 5.32
C ARG A 156 12.59 -4.49 5.52
N HIS A 157 13.19 -5.23 6.45
CA HIS A 157 14.61 -5.09 6.77
C HIS A 157 15.53 -5.69 5.68
N ALA A 158 15.10 -6.74 4.99
CA ALA A 158 15.79 -7.26 3.82
C ALA A 158 15.74 -6.27 2.65
N MET A 159 14.57 -5.70 2.39
CA MET A 159 14.35 -4.72 1.32
C MET A 159 15.23 -3.49 1.49
N ALA A 160 15.44 -3.03 2.73
CA ALA A 160 16.30 -1.87 3.02
C ALA A 160 17.70 -1.99 2.37
N ARG A 161 18.26 -3.21 2.21
CA ARG A 161 19.58 -3.40 1.57
C ARG A 161 19.62 -3.12 0.07
N PHE A 162 18.47 -3.12 -0.58
CA PHE A 162 18.32 -2.83 -2.02
C PHE A 162 17.81 -1.41 -2.28
N VAL A 163 17.51 -0.67 -1.21
CA VAL A 163 16.95 0.69 -1.27
C VAL A 163 18.08 1.71 -1.22
N HIS A 164 17.96 2.74 -2.06
CA HIS A 164 18.95 3.80 -2.21
C HIS A 164 18.57 5.06 -1.41
N LEU A 165 17.27 5.28 -1.18
CA LEU A 165 16.73 6.37 -0.37
C LEU A 165 15.62 5.85 0.56
N HIS A 166 15.75 6.12 1.84
CA HIS A 166 14.85 5.67 2.89
C HIS A 166 14.02 6.84 3.42
N PHE A 167 12.71 6.73 3.31
CA PHE A 167 11.75 7.68 3.86
C PHE A 167 11.10 7.07 5.11
N ALA A 168 11.69 7.38 6.26
CA ALA A 168 11.23 6.91 7.56
C ALA A 168 10.03 7.74 8.05
N ALA A 169 9.08 7.08 8.70
CA ALA A 169 7.88 7.75 9.23
C ALA A 169 8.14 8.51 10.54
N ASN A 170 9.17 8.11 11.29
CA ASN A 170 9.55 8.71 12.56
C ASN A 170 11.05 8.49 12.82
N GLU A 171 11.57 9.15 13.85
CA GLU A 171 13.01 9.10 14.18
C GLU A 171 13.44 7.73 14.72
N GLU A 172 12.54 6.97 15.36
CA GLU A 172 12.85 5.62 15.82
C GLU A 172 13.08 4.66 14.65
N ALA A 173 12.31 4.79 13.57
CA ALA A 173 12.50 4.05 12.33
C ALA A 173 13.78 4.48 11.60
N ALA A 174 14.05 5.79 11.54
CA ALA A 174 15.31 6.30 10.98
C ALA A 174 16.54 5.78 11.73
N GLU A 175 16.48 5.75 13.06
CA GLU A 175 17.57 5.25 13.89
C GLU A 175 17.78 3.74 13.73
N ARG A 176 16.70 2.97 13.57
CA ARG A 176 16.82 1.53 13.25
C ARG A 176 17.53 1.29 11.92
N LEU A 177 17.27 2.12 10.90
CA LEU A 177 18.00 2.06 9.63
C LEU A 177 19.49 2.37 9.82
N ARG A 178 19.83 3.46 10.54
CA ARG A 178 21.24 3.82 10.83
C ARG A 178 21.97 2.70 11.56
N ARG A 179 21.37 2.17 12.63
CA ARG A 179 21.93 1.06 13.42
C ARG A 179 22.10 -0.22 12.62
N SER A 180 21.27 -0.41 11.59
CA SER A 180 21.37 -1.53 10.67
C SER A 180 22.44 -1.31 9.58
N GLY A 181 23.10 -0.15 9.54
CA GLY A 181 24.23 0.13 8.64
C GLY A 181 23.90 0.91 7.37
N GLU A 182 22.70 1.49 7.26
CA GLU A 182 22.37 2.41 6.16
C GLU A 182 23.05 3.77 6.35
N GLU A 183 23.56 4.37 5.26
CA GLU A 183 24.25 5.66 5.36
C GLU A 183 23.29 6.81 5.68
N ALA A 184 23.67 7.68 6.61
CA ALA A 184 22.82 8.76 7.11
C ALA A 184 22.26 9.69 6.01
N PHE A 185 23.02 9.95 4.93
CA PHE A 185 22.57 10.81 3.83
C PHE A 185 21.44 10.20 2.99
N ARG A 186 21.22 8.88 3.08
CA ARG A 186 20.15 8.16 2.39
C ARG A 186 18.86 8.13 3.20
N ILE A 187 18.89 8.51 4.47
CA ILE A 187 17.76 8.39 5.40
C ILE A 187 17.15 9.76 5.65
N VAL A 188 15.86 9.88 5.39
CA VAL A 188 15.11 11.11 5.62
C VAL A 188 13.84 10.78 6.41
N THR A 189 13.65 11.44 7.55
CA THR A 189 12.41 11.35 8.33
C THR A 189 11.37 12.30 7.73
N VAL A 190 10.29 11.77 7.18
CA VAL A 190 9.28 12.55 6.42
C VAL A 190 7.84 12.41 6.93
N GLY A 191 7.61 11.56 7.94
CA GLY A 191 6.26 11.21 8.36
C GLY A 191 5.63 10.11 7.50
N ALA A 192 4.36 9.81 7.74
CA ALA A 192 3.61 8.80 7.01
C ALA A 192 2.59 9.46 6.07
N PRO A 193 2.77 9.37 4.73
CA PRO A 193 1.89 10.04 3.76
C PRO A 193 0.41 9.70 3.91
N GLN A 194 0.10 8.50 4.40
CA GLN A 194 -1.27 8.06 4.65
C GLN A 194 -2.02 8.93 5.68
N LEU A 195 -1.31 9.64 6.56
CA LEU A 195 -1.89 10.56 7.53
C LEU A 195 -2.34 11.87 6.87
N ASP A 196 -1.68 12.31 5.79
CA ASP A 196 -2.01 13.56 5.10
C ASP A 196 -3.46 13.56 4.62
N GLU A 197 -3.92 12.42 4.09
CA GLU A 197 -5.31 12.26 3.67
C GLU A 197 -6.28 12.10 4.85
N LEU A 198 -5.86 11.42 5.93
CA LEU A 198 -6.70 11.28 7.12
C LEU A 198 -6.97 12.63 7.80
N LEU A 199 -6.01 13.54 7.77
CA LEU A 199 -6.16 14.91 8.28
C LEU A 199 -7.11 15.76 7.44
N GLN A 200 -7.34 15.41 6.16
CA GLN A 200 -8.25 16.12 5.27
C GLN A 200 -9.70 15.62 5.34
N VAL A 201 -9.97 14.56 6.09
CA VAL A 201 -11.31 13.99 6.24
C VAL A 201 -12.16 14.92 7.10
N ASN A 202 -13.11 15.60 6.46
CA ASN A 202 -13.99 16.58 7.10
C ASN A 202 -15.13 15.90 7.90
N GLY A 203 -15.82 16.68 8.73
CA GLY A 203 -16.89 16.20 9.61
C GLY A 203 -18.08 15.54 8.88
N LEU A 204 -18.33 15.92 7.62
CA LEU A 204 -19.40 15.34 6.80
C LEU A 204 -19.16 13.86 6.45
N ALA A 205 -17.92 13.38 6.57
CA ALA A 205 -17.60 11.98 6.37
C ALA A 205 -18.32 11.05 7.35
N GLY A 206 -18.59 11.51 8.59
CA GLY A 206 -19.25 10.68 9.60
C GLY A 206 -20.70 10.34 9.26
N GLU A 207 -21.49 11.35 8.88
CA GLU A 207 -22.89 11.15 8.47
C GLU A 207 -23.00 10.34 7.18
N ARG A 208 -22.12 10.64 6.21
CA ARG A 208 -22.05 9.92 4.94
C ARG A 208 -21.74 8.44 5.15
N VAL A 209 -20.75 8.13 5.99
CA VAL A 209 -20.37 6.74 6.29
C VAL A 209 -21.46 6.04 7.09
N ALA A 210 -22.06 6.69 8.09
CA ALA A 210 -23.17 6.11 8.82
C ALA A 210 -24.33 5.73 7.87
N ALA A 211 -24.66 6.61 6.92
CA ALA A 211 -25.68 6.30 5.90
C ALA A 211 -25.24 5.16 4.97
N HIS A 212 -24.01 5.19 4.45
CA HIS A 212 -23.47 4.19 3.53
C HIS A 212 -23.48 2.77 4.13
N PHE A 213 -23.11 2.62 5.40
CA PHE A 213 -23.04 1.33 6.09
C PHE A 213 -24.30 1.01 6.91
N HIS A 214 -25.34 1.87 6.83
CA HIS A 214 -26.58 1.76 7.58
C HIS A 214 -26.36 1.64 9.11
N LEU A 215 -25.49 2.49 9.63
CA LEU A 215 -25.14 2.59 11.05
C LEU A 215 -26.07 3.58 11.76
N ASP A 216 -26.41 3.28 13.00
CA ASP A 216 -27.11 4.21 13.89
C ASP A 216 -26.08 5.09 14.59
N ALA A 217 -26.06 6.37 14.24
CA ALA A 217 -25.12 7.34 14.82
C ALA A 217 -25.24 7.48 16.35
N LYS A 218 -26.33 7.00 16.97
CA LYS A 218 -26.52 7.01 18.43
C LYS A 218 -25.93 5.78 19.13
N ARG A 219 -25.45 4.78 18.37
CA ARG A 219 -24.94 3.53 18.91
C ARG A 219 -23.43 3.40 18.66
N PRO A 220 -22.69 2.75 19.56
CA PRO A 220 -21.26 2.52 19.36
C PRO A 220 -21.03 1.60 18.15
N VAL A 221 -20.02 1.96 17.36
CA VAL A 221 -19.56 1.22 16.18
C VAL A 221 -18.21 0.59 16.49
N VAL A 222 -18.07 -0.70 16.18
CA VAL A 222 -16.81 -1.45 16.21
C VAL A 222 -16.34 -1.62 14.77
N LEU A 223 -15.14 -1.15 14.46
CA LEU A 223 -14.48 -1.44 13.19
C LEU A 223 -13.56 -2.65 13.40
N VAL A 224 -13.67 -3.67 12.56
CA VAL A 224 -12.85 -4.89 12.66
C VAL A 224 -12.02 -5.07 11.40
N VAL A 225 -10.71 -5.15 11.58
CA VAL A 225 -9.76 -5.49 10.52
C VAL A 225 -8.70 -6.44 11.09
N GLN A 226 -8.86 -7.73 10.83
CA GLN A 226 -7.98 -8.78 11.34
C GLN A 226 -7.47 -9.63 10.18
N HIS A 227 -6.14 -9.65 10.04
CA HIS A 227 -5.39 -10.42 9.05
C HIS A 227 -4.89 -11.74 9.67
N PRO A 228 -4.70 -12.80 8.86
CA PRO A 228 -4.04 -14.01 9.34
C PRO A 228 -2.58 -13.71 9.75
N VAL A 229 -2.11 -14.39 10.80
CA VAL A 229 -0.69 -14.38 11.18
C VAL A 229 0.01 -15.52 10.45
N THR A 230 0.98 -15.20 9.61
CA THR A 230 1.62 -16.14 8.67
C THR A 230 2.34 -17.31 9.35
N GLU A 231 2.74 -17.15 10.60
CA GLU A 231 3.39 -18.16 11.44
C GLU A 231 2.36 -19.07 12.14
N GLN A 232 1.09 -18.68 12.19
CA GLN A 232 0.00 -19.35 12.91
C GLN A 232 -1.16 -19.73 11.98
N ILE A 233 -0.86 -20.10 10.73
CA ILE A 233 -1.86 -20.43 9.69
C ILE A 233 -2.95 -21.39 10.18
N ARG A 234 -2.55 -22.43 10.95
CA ARG A 234 -3.48 -23.46 11.46
C ARG A 234 -4.48 -22.92 12.47
N GLU A 235 -4.16 -21.82 13.13
CA GLU A 235 -4.99 -21.19 14.17
C GLU A 235 -5.86 -20.06 13.60
N ALA A 236 -5.62 -19.63 12.35
CA ALA A 236 -6.25 -18.46 11.77
C ALA A 236 -7.79 -18.49 11.83
N ARG A 237 -8.41 -19.66 11.59
CA ARG A 237 -9.87 -19.84 11.71
C ARG A 237 -10.34 -19.60 13.15
N VAL A 238 -9.70 -20.28 14.11
CA VAL A 238 -10.05 -20.23 15.54
C VAL A 238 -9.87 -18.81 16.09
N GLN A 239 -8.81 -18.11 15.68
CA GLN A 239 -8.58 -16.72 16.08
C GLN A 239 -9.70 -15.79 15.59
N MET A 240 -10.12 -15.92 14.34
CA MET A 240 -11.24 -15.12 13.80
C MET A 240 -12.58 -15.50 14.46
N GLU A 241 -12.86 -16.80 14.63
CA GLU A 241 -14.07 -17.26 15.34
C GLU A 241 -14.11 -16.74 16.78
N THR A 242 -12.97 -16.68 17.47
CA THR A 242 -12.86 -16.11 18.82
C THR A 242 -13.24 -14.63 18.83
N THR A 243 -12.71 -13.84 17.89
CA THR A 243 -13.09 -12.42 17.72
C THR A 243 -14.59 -12.28 17.46
N LEU A 244 -15.15 -13.07 16.53
CA LEU A 244 -16.57 -13.03 16.18
C LEU A 244 -17.48 -13.41 17.35
N HIS A 245 -17.11 -14.43 18.14
CA HIS A 245 -17.85 -14.82 19.34
C HIS A 245 -17.79 -13.73 20.42
N ALA A 246 -16.65 -13.06 20.62
CA ALA A 246 -16.58 -11.94 21.54
C ALA A 246 -17.48 -10.77 21.12
N LEU A 247 -17.51 -10.45 19.83
CA LEU A 247 -18.42 -9.44 19.27
C LEU A 247 -19.89 -9.82 19.44
N ALA A 248 -20.20 -11.12 19.33
CA ALA A 248 -21.53 -11.66 19.56
C ALA A 248 -22.00 -11.54 21.01
N VAL A 249 -21.09 -11.45 21.99
CA VAL A 249 -21.48 -11.14 23.37
C VAL A 249 -21.86 -9.67 23.52
N LEU A 250 -21.22 -8.77 22.76
CA LEU A 250 -21.40 -7.31 22.89
C LEU A 250 -22.59 -6.76 22.11
N HIS A 251 -22.96 -7.37 20.97
CA HIS A 251 -24.04 -6.92 20.08
C HIS A 251 -23.95 -5.43 19.65
N HIS A 252 -22.74 -4.88 19.59
CA HIS A 252 -22.49 -3.55 19.03
C HIS A 252 -22.52 -3.58 17.50
N GLN A 253 -22.85 -2.45 16.88
CA GLN A 253 -22.83 -2.34 15.43
C GLN A 253 -21.40 -2.53 14.95
N THR A 254 -21.18 -3.49 14.06
CA THR A 254 -19.84 -3.89 13.67
C THR A 254 -19.70 -3.81 12.17
N VAL A 255 -18.68 -3.11 11.69
CA VAL A 255 -18.22 -3.16 10.29
C VAL A 255 -16.93 -3.97 10.28
N LEU A 256 -16.96 -5.14 9.63
CA LEU A 256 -15.81 -6.02 9.47
C LEU A 256 -15.33 -5.95 8.02
N ILE A 257 -14.06 -5.61 7.85
CA ILE A 257 -13.38 -5.58 6.55
C ILE A 257 -12.60 -6.90 6.39
N TYR A 258 -12.69 -7.50 5.22
CA TYR A 258 -11.97 -8.74 4.89
C TYR A 258 -10.45 -8.65 5.15
N PRO A 259 -9.81 -9.81 5.45
CA PRO A 259 -8.37 -9.88 5.63
C PRO A 259 -7.61 -9.62 4.31
N ASN A 260 -6.30 -9.49 4.42
CA ASN A 260 -5.41 -9.53 3.26
C ASN A 260 -5.30 -10.96 2.68
N ASN A 261 -4.49 -11.14 1.63
CA ASN A 261 -4.34 -12.43 0.94
C ASN A 261 -3.16 -13.27 1.43
N ASP A 262 -2.66 -13.00 2.63
CA ASP A 262 -1.52 -13.74 3.17
C ASP A 262 -1.91 -15.18 3.52
N ALA A 263 -0.90 -16.01 3.83
CA ALA A 263 -1.13 -17.40 4.14
C ALA A 263 -2.09 -17.57 5.34
N GLY A 264 -3.15 -18.35 5.17
CA GLY A 264 -4.25 -18.50 6.14
C GLY A 264 -5.48 -17.64 5.86
N SER A 265 -5.44 -16.76 4.85
CA SER A 265 -6.57 -15.88 4.48
C SER A 265 -7.85 -16.66 4.17
N ALA A 266 -7.76 -17.82 3.50
CA ALA A 266 -8.92 -18.66 3.22
C ALA A 266 -9.66 -19.08 4.49
N LEU A 267 -8.92 -19.53 5.52
CA LEU A 267 -9.50 -19.95 6.80
C LEU A 267 -10.18 -18.81 7.55
N VAL A 268 -9.61 -17.60 7.49
CA VAL A 268 -10.21 -16.39 8.07
C VAL A 268 -11.49 -16.01 7.34
N ARG A 269 -11.48 -16.02 6.00
CA ARG A 269 -12.66 -15.72 5.18
C ARG A 269 -13.77 -16.73 5.42
N ASP A 270 -13.46 -18.02 5.49
CA ASP A 270 -14.43 -19.06 5.76
C ASP A 270 -15.12 -18.87 7.13
N ALA A 271 -14.36 -18.44 8.15
CA ALA A 271 -14.94 -18.10 9.46
C ALA A 271 -15.90 -16.89 9.39
N ILE A 272 -15.49 -15.83 8.68
CA ILE A 272 -16.33 -14.63 8.46
C ILE A 272 -17.59 -14.98 7.67
N ASP A 273 -17.47 -15.78 6.61
CA ASP A 273 -18.56 -16.12 5.72
C ASP A 273 -19.57 -17.08 6.36
N ALA A 274 -19.12 -17.92 7.28
CA ALA A 274 -19.99 -18.77 8.10
C ALA A 274 -20.77 -17.98 9.17
N PHE A 275 -20.34 -16.76 9.52
CA PHE A 275 -20.93 -15.97 10.61
C PHE A 275 -21.89 -14.90 10.07
N ARG A 276 -23.16 -14.93 10.50
CA ARG A 276 -24.19 -13.98 10.09
C ARG A 276 -24.94 -13.44 11.29
N ALA A 277 -25.01 -12.12 11.40
CA ALA A 277 -25.77 -11.47 12.46
C ALA A 277 -26.31 -10.11 11.98
N PRO A 278 -27.47 -9.64 12.47
CA PRO A 278 -28.04 -8.35 12.08
C PRO A 278 -27.17 -7.14 12.45
N TRP A 279 -26.35 -7.28 13.49
CA TRP A 279 -25.43 -6.24 13.97
C TRP A 279 -24.08 -6.25 13.25
N LEU A 280 -23.81 -7.24 12.37
CA LEU A 280 -22.56 -7.40 11.66
C LEU A 280 -22.72 -7.05 10.17
N ARG A 281 -21.97 -6.05 9.72
CA ARG A 281 -21.79 -5.69 8.31
C ARG A 281 -20.41 -6.17 7.86
N VAL A 282 -20.38 -7.08 6.90
CA VAL A 282 -19.13 -7.60 6.33
C VAL A 282 -18.92 -6.97 4.96
N VAL A 283 -17.73 -6.42 4.73
CA VAL A 283 -17.35 -5.80 3.45
C VAL A 283 -15.99 -6.32 2.99
N ARG A 284 -15.84 -6.54 1.68
CA ARG A 284 -14.59 -7.06 1.09
C ARG A 284 -13.53 -5.99 0.98
N ASN A 285 -13.96 -4.81 0.54
CA ASN A 285 -13.14 -3.63 0.46
C ASN A 285 -13.99 -2.41 0.81
N VAL A 286 -13.33 -1.35 1.27
CA VAL A 286 -13.93 -0.02 1.43
C VAL A 286 -13.04 0.99 0.75
N SER A 287 -13.65 2.02 0.18
CA SER A 287 -12.89 3.14 -0.36
C SER A 287 -12.04 3.77 0.74
N ARG A 288 -10.94 4.43 0.38
CA ARG A 288 -10.09 5.07 1.39
C ARG A 288 -10.83 6.17 2.16
N GLU A 289 -11.76 6.87 1.51
CA GLU A 289 -12.58 7.90 2.17
C GLU A 289 -13.56 7.27 3.17
N ASP A 290 -14.21 6.18 2.79
CA ASP A 290 -15.12 5.47 3.68
C ASP A 290 -14.39 4.83 4.85
N TYR A 291 -13.19 4.30 4.62
CA TYR A 291 -12.33 3.81 5.70
C TYR A 291 -11.98 4.92 6.71
N ALA A 292 -11.60 6.09 6.22
CA ALA A 292 -11.29 7.23 7.07
C ALA A 292 -12.52 7.74 7.85
N GLY A 293 -13.70 7.76 7.22
CA GLY A 293 -14.94 8.10 7.89
C GLY A 293 -15.34 7.03 8.93
N LEU A 294 -15.12 5.74 8.65
CA LEU A 294 -15.32 4.65 9.61
C LEU A 294 -14.42 4.81 10.83
N LEU A 295 -13.13 5.12 10.63
CA LEU A 295 -12.20 5.40 11.74
C LEU A 295 -12.67 6.58 12.60
N ARG A 296 -13.32 7.57 12.01
CA ARG A 296 -13.82 8.75 12.73
C ARG A 296 -15.07 8.46 13.57
N VAL A 297 -15.92 7.52 13.16
CA VAL A 297 -17.16 7.17 13.87
C VAL A 297 -17.03 5.92 14.74
N ALA A 298 -16.03 5.08 14.50
CA ALA A 298 -15.76 3.90 15.31
C ALA A 298 -15.38 4.31 16.74
N GLY A 299 -16.00 3.66 17.73
CA GLY A 299 -15.58 3.79 19.12
C GLY A 299 -14.30 3.00 19.40
N VAL A 300 -14.05 1.95 18.61
CA VAL A 300 -12.85 1.11 18.72
C VAL A 300 -12.55 0.43 17.38
N LEU A 301 -11.26 0.30 17.07
CA LEU A 301 -10.73 -0.57 16.02
C LEU A 301 -10.21 -1.86 16.68
N VAL A 302 -10.70 -3.01 16.21
CA VAL A 302 -10.34 -4.34 16.71
C VAL A 302 -9.64 -5.14 15.63
N GLY A 303 -8.55 -5.80 15.99
CA GLY A 303 -7.79 -6.68 15.11
C GLY A 303 -6.30 -6.41 15.19
N ASN A 304 -5.61 -6.52 14.06
CA ASN A 304 -4.14 -6.43 13.97
C ASN A 304 -3.69 -5.67 12.71
N SER A 305 -4.56 -4.85 12.14
CA SER A 305 -4.24 -4.04 10.96
C SER A 305 -3.46 -2.78 11.31
N SER A 306 -2.57 -2.38 10.41
CA SER A 306 -1.82 -1.11 10.46
C SER A 306 -2.47 0.01 9.63
N SER A 307 -3.59 -0.28 8.95
CA SER A 307 -4.16 0.55 7.88
C SER A 307 -5.03 1.73 8.31
#